data_AF-A2D8P6-F1
#
_entry.id   AF-A2D8P6-F1
#
_cell.length_a   1.000
_cell.length_b   1.000
_cell.length_c   1.000
_cell.angle_alpha   90.00
_cell.angle_beta   90.00
_cell.angle_gamma   90.00
#
_symmetry.space_group_name_H-M   'P 1'
#
loop_
_entity.id
_entity.type
_entity.pdbx_description
1 polymer ?
#
loop_
_entity_poly.entity_id
_entity_poly.type
_entity_poly.pdbx_seq_one_letter_code
_entity_poly.pdbx_strand_id
1 'polypeptide(L)'
;MVKRNLIDKNIFMPDQILSQISKMFKYNNRYLMSYWFIFKMIYEEFKPEKIDNISTVFNYFVYHEYGTILSFRKKPRFKYLNYISIYVHDVNNIFKAIMNDDIISFIGFTQDKDFDAEVRLKSYLYPLEKKSFHPTKDIR
;
A
#
# COMPACT_ATOMS: atom_id res chain seq x y z
N MET A 1 13.61 17.78 3.22
CA MET A 1 14.01 17.72 1.79
C MET A 1 12.81 17.88 0.87
N VAL A 2 11.76 17.06 0.99
CA VAL A 2 10.53 17.13 0.16
C VAL A 2 9.89 18.52 0.17
N LYS A 3 9.57 19.09 1.35
CA LYS A 3 8.99 20.44 1.47
C LYS A 3 9.83 21.51 0.76
N ARG A 4 11.08 21.72 1.21
CA ARG A 4 12.00 22.72 0.65
C ARG A 4 12.22 22.59 -0.85
N ASN A 5 12.33 21.37 -1.36
CA ASN A 5 12.74 21.16 -2.76
C ASN A 5 11.57 21.08 -3.72
N LEU A 6 10.38 20.65 -3.27
CA LEU A 6 9.23 20.40 -4.14
C LEU A 6 8.05 21.33 -3.87
N ILE A 7 7.75 21.62 -2.60
CA ILE A 7 6.58 22.42 -2.19
C ILE A 7 6.93 23.90 -2.14
N ASP A 8 7.96 24.28 -1.38
CA ASP A 8 8.34 25.70 -1.19
C ASP A 8 8.83 26.33 -2.50
N LYS A 9 9.26 25.50 -3.46
CA LYS A 9 9.64 25.92 -4.83
C LYS A 9 8.47 25.91 -5.82
N ASN A 10 7.25 25.62 -5.37
CA ASN A 10 6.04 25.48 -6.19
C ASN A 10 6.19 24.52 -7.39
N ILE A 11 7.03 23.48 -7.25
CA ILE A 11 7.16 22.44 -8.28
C ILE A 11 5.93 21.52 -8.25
N PHE A 12 5.49 21.17 -7.04
CA PHE A 12 4.28 20.38 -6.83
C PHE A 12 3.47 20.96 -5.67
N MET A 13 2.16 20.98 -5.85
CA MET A 13 1.23 21.28 -4.75
C MET A 13 1.18 20.11 -3.76
N PRO A 14 0.89 20.36 -2.46
CA PRO A 14 0.84 19.30 -1.45
C PRO A 14 -0.09 18.14 -1.84
N ASP A 15 -1.28 18.42 -2.35
CA ASP A 15 -2.25 17.41 -2.80
C ASP A 15 -1.71 16.54 -3.95
N GLN A 16 -0.94 17.12 -4.87
CA GLN A 16 -0.29 16.36 -5.96
C GLN A 16 0.74 15.38 -5.40
N ILE A 17 1.56 15.80 -4.43
CA ILE A 17 2.53 14.91 -3.78
C ILE A 17 1.82 13.79 -3.04
N LEU A 18 0.77 14.11 -2.28
CA LEU A 18 0.01 13.10 -1.54
C LEU A 18 -0.71 12.11 -2.48
N SER A 19 -1.19 12.56 -3.64
CA SER A 19 -1.73 11.70 -4.69
C SER A 19 -0.67 10.70 -5.20
N GLN A 20 0.56 11.15 -5.41
CA GLN A 20 1.66 10.28 -5.83
C GLN A 20 2.07 9.28 -4.74
N ILE A 21 2.17 9.72 -3.48
CA ILE A 21 2.41 8.83 -2.34
C ILE A 21 1.33 7.75 -2.29
N SER A 22 0.06 8.13 -2.43
CA SER A 22 -1.06 7.19 -2.43
C SER A 22 -0.98 6.14 -3.55
N LYS A 23 -0.44 6.49 -4.71
CA LYS A 23 -0.19 5.56 -5.82
C LYS A 23 0.97 4.63 -5.52
N MET A 24 2.11 5.18 -5.07
CA MET A 24 3.31 4.40 -4.72
C MET A 24 3.05 3.40 -3.59
N PHE A 25 2.20 3.78 -2.64
CA PHE A 25 1.77 2.95 -1.52
C PHE A 25 1.23 1.59 -1.95
N LYS A 26 0.64 1.45 -3.14
CA LYS A 26 0.10 0.16 -3.62
C LYS A 26 1.17 -0.75 -4.25
N TYR A 27 2.24 -0.18 -4.77
CA TYR A 27 3.22 -0.90 -5.59
C TYR A 27 4.55 -1.15 -4.88
N ASN A 28 4.79 -0.46 -3.76
CA ASN A 28 6.07 -0.56 -3.05
C ASN A 28 5.85 -0.73 -1.54
N ASN A 29 5.32 -1.90 -1.18
CA ASN A 29 4.83 -2.20 0.16
C ASN A 29 5.95 -2.38 1.20
N ARG A 30 7.22 -2.46 0.78
CA ARG A 30 8.37 -2.43 1.70
C ARG A 30 8.42 -1.12 2.49
N TYR A 31 7.96 -0.02 1.90
CA TYR A 31 8.09 1.32 2.46
C TYR A 31 6.76 1.93 2.90
N LEU A 32 5.71 1.13 3.15
CA LEU A 32 4.40 1.66 3.55
C LEU A 32 4.50 2.61 4.74
N MET A 33 5.26 2.23 5.77
CA MET A 33 5.47 3.05 6.97
C MET A 33 6.14 4.38 6.63
N SER A 34 7.18 4.37 5.80
CA SER A 34 7.86 5.58 5.37
C SER A 34 6.96 6.49 4.53
N TYR A 35 6.17 5.91 3.62
CA TYR A 35 5.20 6.66 2.82
C TYR A 35 4.10 7.27 3.68
N TRP A 36 3.61 6.52 4.67
CA TRP A 36 2.61 7.01 5.60
C TRP A 36 3.14 8.12 6.49
N PHE A 37 4.36 7.98 7.01
CA PHE A 37 5.03 9.02 7.77
C PHE A 37 5.17 10.31 6.96
N ILE A 38 5.65 10.23 5.71
CA ILE A 38 5.77 11.40 4.82
C ILE A 38 4.38 12.00 4.53
N PHE A 39 3.36 11.16 4.30
CA PHE A 39 1.99 11.63 4.11
C PHE A 39 1.51 12.44 5.32
N LYS A 40 1.63 11.89 6.55
CA LYS A 40 1.19 12.56 7.77
C LYS A 40 1.85 13.92 7.92
N MET A 41 3.18 13.99 7.74
CA MET A 41 3.92 15.26 7.80
C MET A 41 3.35 16.34 6.88
N ILE A 42 3.10 15.99 5.61
CA ILE A 42 2.58 16.94 4.62
C ILE A 42 1.09 17.25 4.89
N TYR A 43 0.30 16.24 5.22
CA TYR A 43 -1.14 16.39 5.45
C TYR A 43 -1.43 17.25 6.69
N GLU A 44 -0.72 17.03 7.79
CA GLU A 44 -0.91 17.78 9.03
C GLU A 44 -0.49 19.26 8.90
N GLU A 45 0.52 19.53 8.07
CA GLU A 45 1.00 20.88 7.78
C GLU A 45 0.06 21.65 6.83
N PHE A 46 -0.31 21.05 5.70
CA PHE A 46 -1.04 21.75 4.63
C PHE A 46 -2.56 21.51 4.64
N LYS A 47 -3.02 20.44 5.32
CA LYS A 47 -4.43 20.06 5.51
C LYS A 47 -5.31 20.18 4.26
N PRO A 48 -4.91 19.62 3.09
CA PRO A 48 -5.74 19.68 1.91
C PRO A 48 -7.09 18.98 2.16
N GLU A 49 -8.19 19.62 1.76
CA GLU A 49 -9.54 19.07 1.96
C GLU A 49 -9.82 17.89 1.02
N LYS A 50 -9.28 17.95 -0.20
CA LYS A 50 -9.49 16.94 -1.24
C LYS A 50 -8.21 16.67 -2.02
N ILE A 51 -8.03 15.42 -2.42
CA ILE A 51 -6.88 14.92 -3.17
C ILE A 51 -7.40 14.12 -4.36
N ASP A 52 -6.98 14.50 -5.56
CA ASP A 52 -7.37 13.78 -6.76
C ASP A 52 -6.62 12.46 -6.90
N ASN A 53 -7.29 11.44 -7.43
CA ASN A 53 -6.76 10.10 -7.67
C ASN A 53 -6.11 9.41 -6.44
N ILE A 54 -6.55 9.73 -5.22
CA ILE A 54 -6.17 8.98 -4.03
C ILE A 54 -6.75 7.56 -4.08
N SER A 55 -5.95 6.54 -3.77
CA SER A 55 -6.40 5.15 -3.81
C SER A 55 -7.38 4.84 -2.67
N THR A 56 -8.34 3.95 -2.92
CA THR A 56 -9.35 3.54 -1.90
C THR A 56 -8.69 3.02 -0.62
N VAL A 57 -7.62 2.24 -0.77
CA VAL A 57 -6.87 1.65 0.34
C VAL A 57 -6.18 2.72 1.17
N PHE A 58 -5.58 3.71 0.51
CA PHE A 58 -4.95 4.81 1.22
C PHE A 58 -5.98 5.70 1.93
N ASN A 59 -7.09 6.00 1.27
CA ASN A 59 -8.19 6.77 1.84
C ASN A 59 -8.84 6.05 3.03
N TYR A 60 -8.79 4.72 3.08
CA TYR A 60 -9.18 3.93 4.26
C TYR A 60 -8.29 4.22 5.45
N PHE A 61 -6.96 4.19 5.28
CA PHE A 61 -6.04 4.54 6.38
C PHE A 61 -6.23 5.99 6.85
N VAL A 62 -6.46 6.93 5.93
CA VAL A 62 -6.75 8.33 6.29
C VAL A 62 -8.04 8.45 7.10
N TYR A 63 -9.09 7.74 6.69
CA TYR A 63 -10.36 7.75 7.42
C TYR A 63 -10.20 7.16 8.83
N HIS A 64 -9.44 6.09 8.99
CA HIS A 64 -9.19 5.49 10.30
C HIS A 64 -8.34 6.37 11.22
N GLU A 65 -7.36 7.09 10.70
CA GLU A 65 -6.46 7.96 11.48
C GLU A 65 -7.11 9.33 11.80
N TYR A 66 -7.76 9.95 10.81
CA TYR A 66 -8.20 11.35 10.88
C TYR A 66 -9.73 11.52 10.80
N GLY A 67 -10.50 10.46 10.58
CA GLY A 67 -11.96 10.53 10.44
C GLY A 67 -12.45 11.19 9.15
N THR A 68 -11.57 11.42 8.17
CA THR A 68 -11.88 12.18 6.95
C THR A 68 -11.76 11.36 5.66
N ILE A 69 -12.45 11.80 4.61
CA ILE A 69 -12.41 11.20 3.27
C ILE A 69 -11.87 12.25 2.31
N LEU A 70 -10.67 12.05 1.78
CA LEU A 70 -9.99 13.02 0.92
C LEU A 70 -10.31 12.86 -0.57
N SER A 71 -10.93 11.76 -0.99
CA SER A 71 -11.21 11.53 -2.41
C SER A 71 -12.34 12.43 -2.94
N PHE A 72 -12.17 12.97 -4.15
CA PHE A 72 -13.25 13.64 -4.90
C PHE A 72 -14.40 12.71 -5.32
N ARG A 73 -14.15 11.40 -5.44
CA ARG A 73 -15.13 10.40 -5.88
C ARG A 73 -16.08 9.98 -4.73
N LYS A 74 -17.15 9.26 -5.08
CA LYS A 74 -18.13 8.69 -4.12
C LYS A 74 -17.43 8.01 -2.95
N LYS A 75 -18.04 8.09 -1.76
CA LYS A 75 -17.53 7.49 -0.51
C LYS A 75 -17.04 6.06 -0.78
N PRO A 76 -15.74 5.78 -0.56
CA PRO A 76 -15.18 4.45 -0.79
C PRO A 76 -15.89 3.39 0.06
N ARG A 77 -16.08 2.19 -0.50
CA ARG A 77 -16.66 1.05 0.21
C ARG A 77 -15.60 0.38 1.08
N PHE A 78 -15.46 0.86 2.32
CA PHE A 78 -14.48 0.33 3.28
C PHE A 78 -14.79 -1.07 3.83
N LYS A 79 -16.02 -1.59 3.64
CA LYS A 79 -16.44 -2.92 4.16
C LYS A 79 -15.45 -4.05 3.84
N TYR A 80 -14.77 -3.98 2.70
CA TYR A 80 -13.82 -5.01 2.25
C TYR A 80 -12.39 -4.79 2.76
N LEU A 81 -12.12 -3.74 3.53
CA LEU A 81 -10.78 -3.34 3.99
C LEU A 81 -10.61 -3.52 5.50
N ASN A 82 -11.59 -4.06 6.21
CA ASN A 82 -11.56 -4.21 7.68
C ASN A 82 -10.44 -5.11 8.22
N TYR A 83 -9.72 -5.84 7.36
CA TYR A 83 -8.63 -6.73 7.73
C TYR A 83 -7.24 -6.27 7.25
N ILE A 84 -7.13 -5.10 6.59
CA ILE A 84 -5.83 -4.60 6.14
C ILE A 84 -5.15 -3.75 7.22
N SER A 85 -3.84 -3.89 7.32
CA SER A 85 -2.98 -3.13 8.24
C SER A 85 -1.78 -2.59 7.49
N ILE A 86 -1.33 -1.38 7.84
CA ILE A 86 -0.09 -0.81 7.30
C ILE A 86 1.14 -1.64 7.70
N TYR A 87 1.02 -2.40 8.80
CA TYR A 87 1.99 -3.32 9.36
C TYR A 87 1.94 -4.72 8.72
N VAL A 88 1.70 -4.79 7.40
CA VAL A 88 1.40 -6.06 6.69
C VAL A 88 2.51 -7.11 6.82
N HIS A 89 3.75 -6.69 7.06
CA HIS A 89 4.93 -7.54 7.24
C HIS A 89 5.54 -7.46 8.64
N ASP A 90 4.80 -6.95 9.63
CA ASP A 90 5.33 -6.90 11.00
C ASP A 90 5.45 -8.30 11.60
N VAL A 91 4.48 -9.16 11.28
CA VAL A 91 4.50 -10.58 11.64
C VAL A 91 5.68 -11.28 10.96
N ASN A 92 6.49 -11.99 11.75
CA ASN A 92 7.61 -12.76 11.23
C ASN A 92 7.12 -13.95 10.40
N ASN A 93 7.07 -13.80 9.08
CA ASN A 93 6.65 -14.82 8.14
C ASN A 93 7.52 -14.79 6.87
N ILE A 94 7.34 -15.78 6.00
CA ILE A 94 8.10 -15.90 4.76
C ILE A 94 7.94 -14.69 3.84
N PHE A 95 6.79 -14.00 3.83
CA PHE A 95 6.58 -12.80 3.03
C PHE A 95 7.45 -11.63 3.50
N LYS A 96 7.64 -11.48 4.82
CA LYS A 96 8.57 -10.51 5.40
C LYS A 96 10.01 -10.82 5.01
N ALA A 97 10.40 -12.10 5.04
CA ALA A 97 11.74 -12.52 4.63
C ALA A 97 12.00 -12.20 3.16
N ILE A 98 11.05 -12.52 2.27
CA ILE A 98 11.11 -12.16 0.84
C ILE A 98 11.19 -10.64 0.65
N MET A 99 10.34 -9.87 1.32
CA MET A 99 10.29 -8.41 1.17
C MET A 99 11.59 -7.71 1.59
N ASN A 100 12.32 -8.30 2.54
CA ASN A 100 13.54 -7.72 3.12
C ASN A 100 14.83 -8.36 2.59
N ASP A 101 14.75 -9.27 1.62
CA ASP A 101 15.89 -10.04 1.11
C ASP A 101 16.62 -10.82 2.24
N ASP A 102 15.88 -11.28 3.26
CA ASP A 102 16.42 -12.07 4.38
C ASP A 102 16.52 -13.55 3.99
N ILE A 103 17.66 -13.90 3.39
CA ILE A 103 17.94 -15.25 2.89
C ILE A 103 17.93 -16.29 4.02
N ILE A 104 18.41 -15.93 5.22
CA ILE A 104 18.53 -16.88 6.33
C ILE A 104 17.14 -17.29 6.82
N SER A 105 16.28 -16.31 7.11
CA SER A 105 14.90 -16.58 7.53
C SER A 105 14.12 -17.30 6.42
N PHE A 106 14.32 -16.91 5.16
CA PHE A 106 13.67 -17.57 4.02
C PHE A 106 14.01 -19.06 3.96
N ILE A 107 15.30 -19.44 4.03
CA ILE A 107 15.72 -20.85 4.04
C ILE A 107 15.07 -21.59 5.22
N GLY A 108 15.07 -21.00 6.40
CA GLY A 108 14.42 -21.57 7.59
C GLY A 108 12.94 -21.88 7.36
N PHE A 109 12.20 -20.94 6.77
CA PHE A 109 10.78 -21.17 6.44
C PHE A 109 10.59 -22.29 5.40
N THR A 110 11.47 -22.42 4.40
CA THR A 110 11.34 -23.48 3.39
C THR A 110 11.67 -24.88 3.89
N GLN A 111 12.36 -24.99 5.03
CA GLN A 111 12.70 -26.26 5.67
C GLN A 111 11.70 -26.68 6.75
N ASP A 112 10.74 -25.81 7.08
CA ASP A 112 9.65 -26.14 8.01
C ASP A 112 8.77 -27.25 7.42
N LYS A 113 8.38 -28.22 8.25
CA LYS A 113 7.49 -29.33 7.84
C LYS A 113 6.11 -28.85 7.38
N ASP A 114 5.69 -27.68 7.86
CA ASP A 114 4.40 -27.06 7.56
C ASP A 114 4.51 -26.06 6.39
N PHE A 115 5.66 -26.01 5.70
CA PHE A 115 5.85 -25.18 4.52
C PHE A 115 4.94 -25.60 3.37
N ASP A 116 4.19 -24.65 2.83
CA ASP A 116 3.36 -24.81 1.64
C ASP A 116 3.79 -23.79 0.57
N ALA A 117 4.34 -24.32 -0.54
CA ALA A 117 4.82 -23.52 -1.65
C ALA A 117 3.70 -22.84 -2.46
N GLU A 118 2.44 -23.27 -2.28
CA GLU A 118 1.27 -22.71 -2.96
C GLU A 118 0.62 -21.55 -2.20
N VAL A 119 1.12 -21.21 -1.00
CA VAL A 119 0.57 -20.11 -0.20
C VAL A 119 0.76 -18.78 -0.95
N ARG A 120 -0.36 -18.09 -1.19
CA ARG A 120 -0.38 -16.77 -1.83
C ARG A 120 -0.80 -15.67 -0.85
N LEU A 121 -0.12 -14.53 -0.92
CA LEU A 121 -0.49 -13.32 -0.17
C LEU A 121 -1.69 -12.63 -0.82
N LYS A 122 -2.91 -12.91 -0.32
CA LYS A 122 -4.13 -12.21 -0.74
C LYS A 122 -4.32 -10.95 0.10
N SER A 123 -3.95 -9.78 -0.45
CA SER A 123 -4.13 -8.50 0.25
C SER A 123 -4.48 -7.36 -0.70
N TYR A 124 -5.41 -6.49 -0.29
CA TYR A 124 -5.76 -5.27 -1.02
C TYR A 124 -4.62 -4.24 -1.03
N LEU A 125 -3.59 -4.41 -0.20
CA LEU A 125 -2.38 -3.60 -0.23
C LEU A 125 -1.55 -3.86 -1.47
N TYR A 126 -1.75 -4.99 -2.15
CA TYR A 126 -1.07 -5.33 -3.39
C TYR A 126 -1.96 -5.06 -4.59
N PRO A 127 -1.38 -4.82 -5.77
CA PRO A 127 -2.15 -4.88 -7.01
C PRO A 127 -2.76 -6.26 -7.14
N LEU A 128 -4.04 -6.32 -7.52
CA LEU A 128 -4.65 -7.58 -7.90
C LEU A 128 -3.80 -8.16 -9.03
N GLU A 129 -3.40 -9.43 -8.88
CA GLU A 129 -2.82 -10.19 -9.98
C GLU A 129 -3.76 -10.03 -11.18
N LYS A 130 -3.28 -9.43 -12.27
CA LYS A 130 -3.97 -9.56 -13.54
C LYS A 130 -3.95 -11.05 -13.80
N LYS A 131 -5.12 -11.72 -13.79
CA LYS A 131 -5.22 -13.08 -14.30
C LYS A 131 -4.56 -13.04 -15.68
N SER A 132 -3.41 -13.67 -15.81
CA SER A 132 -2.86 -14.00 -17.11
C SER A 132 -3.95 -14.82 -17.78
N PHE A 133 -4.57 -14.28 -18.84
CA PHE A 133 -5.45 -15.03 -19.72
C PHE A 133 -4.64 -16.25 -20.17
N HIS A 134 -4.83 -17.38 -19.50
CA HIS A 134 -4.48 -18.67 -20.05
C HIS A 134 -5.72 -19.08 -20.82
N PRO A 135 -5.73 -19.02 -22.16
CA PRO A 135 -6.77 -19.70 -22.91
C PRO A 135 -6.57 -21.18 -22.62
N THR A 136 -7.34 -21.72 -21.69
CA THR A 136 -7.54 -23.16 -21.60
C THR A 136 -8.10 -23.56 -22.95
N LYS A 137 -7.32 -24.33 -23.72
CA LYS A 137 -7.86 -25.10 -24.83
C LYS A 137 -8.89 -26.04 -24.21
N ASP A 138 -10.16 -25.68 -24.33
CA ASP A 138 -11.24 -26.62 -24.14
C ASP A 138 -11.05 -27.73 -25.18
N ILE A 139 -10.55 -28.87 -24.72
CA ILE A 139 -10.69 -30.13 -25.42
C ILE A 139 -12.06 -30.66 -25.03
N ARG A 140 -13.03 -30.50 -25.91
CA ARG A 140 -14.18 -31.40 -26.08
C ARG A 140 -14.47 -31.54 -27.57
#